data_AF-A0A2U1ZRR3-F1
#
_entry.id   AF-A0A2U1ZRR3-F1
#
_cell.length_a   1.000
_cell.length_b   1.000
_cell.length_c   1.000
_cell.angle_alpha   90.00
_cell.angle_beta   90.00
_cell.angle_gamma   90.00
#
_symmetry.space_group_name_H-M   'P 1'
#
loop_
_entity.id
_entity.type
_entity.pdbx_description
1 polymer ?
#
loop_
_entity_poly.entity_id
_entity_poly.type
_entity_poly.pdbx_seq_one_letter_code
_entity_poly.pdbx_strand_id
1 'polypeptide(L)'
;MPTNTSPRVRPTALGALVVAASALTGCGWAGDIADGLDPSNSKEHHVESGAEGKETGLLAGWIPDDASDVSVMQRTTGSERLLTFRHSGRVPAECLPIESAGSPTTAELEEAYATDLRTQEWPVQDWTTVPTLEADWWPAGQETRTTHLCGRWWVSQEAETFYGFAASQRVEPGA
;
A
#
# COMPACT_ATOMS: atom_id res chain seq x y z
N MET A 1 54.98 74.79 -12.01
CA MET A 1 53.89 75.78 -11.85
C MET A 1 52.75 75.36 -12.78
N PRO A 2 51.47 75.43 -12.35
CA PRO A 2 50.41 74.57 -12.86
C PRO A 2 49.60 75.24 -13.98
N THR A 3 49.21 74.43 -14.97
CA THR A 3 48.03 74.57 -15.84
C THR A 3 47.75 73.14 -16.34
N ASN A 4 46.55 72.62 -16.56
CA ASN A 4 45.25 73.22 -16.74
C ASN A 4 44.19 72.10 -16.74
N THR A 5 42.96 72.47 -16.39
CA THR A 5 41.70 72.10 -17.07
C THR A 5 41.35 70.62 -17.30
N SER A 6 40.27 70.22 -16.61
CA SER A 6 39.40 69.08 -16.92
C SER A 6 38.77 69.15 -18.31
N PRO A 7 38.37 67.98 -18.84
CA PRO A 7 37.10 67.90 -19.56
C PRO A 7 36.16 66.84 -18.97
N ARG A 8 34.89 67.09 -19.22
CA ARG A 8 33.68 66.45 -18.71
C ARG A 8 33.29 65.20 -19.50
N VAL A 9 32.76 64.24 -18.74
CA VAL A 9 31.51 63.48 -18.96
C VAL A 9 31.45 62.47 -20.11
N ARG A 10 31.11 61.22 -19.76
CA ARG A 10 29.91 60.49 -20.25
C ARG A 10 29.62 59.29 -19.32
N PRO A 11 28.38 59.12 -18.84
CA PRO A 11 28.02 57.99 -17.99
C PRO A 11 27.55 56.83 -18.86
N THR A 12 28.03 55.63 -18.59
CA THR A 12 27.45 54.40 -19.15
C THR A 12 27.03 53.49 -18.02
N ALA A 13 25.80 53.03 -18.15
CA ALA A 13 24.96 52.37 -17.17
C ALA A 13 25.40 50.94 -16.81
N LEU A 14 25.05 50.58 -15.57
CA LEU A 14 24.56 49.29 -15.05
C LEU A 14 25.27 47.97 -15.39
N GLY A 15 25.55 47.24 -14.31
CA GLY A 15 25.72 45.78 -14.32
C GLY A 15 25.67 45.23 -12.90
N ALA A 16 24.51 45.27 -12.25
CA ALA A 16 24.29 44.52 -11.01
C ALA A 16 23.99 43.06 -11.37
N LEU A 17 24.96 42.17 -11.14
CA LEU A 17 24.77 40.73 -11.20
C LEU A 17 23.95 40.29 -9.98
N VAL A 18 22.66 40.03 -10.19
CA VAL A 18 21.84 39.27 -9.25
C VAL A 18 21.92 37.81 -9.65
N VAL A 19 22.72 37.02 -8.92
CA VAL A 19 22.68 35.56 -9.00
C VAL A 19 21.48 35.10 -8.17
N ALA A 20 20.35 34.90 -8.83
CA ALA A 20 19.19 34.25 -8.22
C ALA A 20 19.49 32.74 -8.11
N ALA A 21 19.94 32.29 -6.94
CA ALA A 21 19.96 30.88 -6.60
C ALA A 21 18.51 30.46 -6.29
N SER A 22 17.83 29.92 -7.30
CA SER A 22 16.53 29.28 -7.13
C SER A 22 16.73 28.01 -6.31
N ALA A 23 16.49 28.07 -5.00
CA ALA A 23 16.26 26.88 -4.20
C ALA A 23 14.97 26.24 -4.71
N LEU A 24 15.10 25.20 -5.54
CA LEU A 24 13.98 24.36 -5.93
C LEU A 24 13.54 23.58 -4.68
N THR A 25 12.64 24.17 -3.90
CA THR A 25 11.73 23.40 -3.03
C THR A 25 10.78 22.64 -3.94
N GLY A 26 11.29 21.56 -4.54
CA GLY A 26 10.51 20.63 -5.35
C GLY A 26 9.73 19.71 -4.44
N CYS A 27 8.55 20.14 -3.99
CA CYS A 27 7.55 19.23 -3.47
C CYS A 27 6.88 18.52 -4.67
N GLY A 28 6.95 17.19 -4.71
CA GLY A 28 6.08 16.34 -5.54
C GLY A 28 6.75 15.58 -6.68
N TRP A 29 7.39 16.27 -7.63
CA TRP A 29 7.72 15.65 -8.93
C TRP A 29 8.89 14.65 -8.93
N ALA A 30 9.74 14.65 -7.90
CA ALA A 30 10.87 13.70 -7.82
C ALA A 30 10.42 12.30 -7.38
N GLY A 31 9.31 12.19 -6.64
CA GLY A 31 8.76 10.90 -6.20
C GLY A 31 8.15 10.12 -7.36
N ASP A 32 7.37 10.78 -8.21
CA ASP A 32 6.66 10.13 -9.31
C ASP A 32 7.59 9.50 -10.37
N ILE A 33 8.78 10.08 -10.59
CA ILE A 33 9.78 9.53 -11.52
C ILE A 33 10.52 8.35 -10.89
N ALA A 34 10.76 8.38 -9.57
CA ALA A 34 11.38 7.27 -8.86
C ALA A 34 10.43 6.06 -8.77
N ASP A 35 9.15 6.29 -8.50
CA ASP A 35 8.09 5.28 -8.47
C ASP A 35 7.91 4.57 -9.82
N GLY A 36 8.02 5.32 -10.93
CA GLY A 36 7.96 4.74 -12.28
C GLY A 36 9.19 3.91 -12.67
N LEU A 37 10.26 3.96 -11.87
CA LEU A 37 11.52 3.24 -12.10
C LEU A 37 11.73 2.09 -11.10
N ASP A 38 10.83 1.87 -10.14
CA ASP A 38 10.94 0.79 -9.18
C ASP A 38 10.71 -0.56 -9.90
N PRO A 39 11.74 -1.44 -10.00
CA PRO A 39 11.60 -2.75 -10.61
C PRO A 39 10.86 -3.74 -9.70
N SER A 40 10.39 -3.34 -8.53
CA SER A 40 9.69 -4.21 -7.60
C SER A 40 8.40 -4.78 -8.20
N ASN A 41 8.12 -6.05 -7.90
CA ASN A 41 6.86 -6.70 -8.25
C ASN A 41 5.76 -6.43 -7.20
N SER A 42 5.94 -5.42 -6.36
CA SER A 42 5.07 -5.11 -5.24
C SER A 42 5.19 -3.65 -4.82
N LYS A 43 4.07 -2.99 -4.57
CA LYS A 43 4.02 -1.61 -4.12
C LYS A 43 3.44 -1.53 -2.71
N GLU A 44 4.10 -0.77 -1.84
CA GLU A 44 3.54 -0.39 -0.55
C GLU A 44 2.66 0.86 -0.71
N HIS A 45 1.52 0.83 -0.03
CA HIS A 45 0.59 1.94 0.06
C HIS A 45 0.27 2.20 1.52
N HIS A 46 0.12 3.48 1.85
CA HIS A 46 -0.36 3.93 3.15
C HIS A 46 -1.49 4.93 2.95
N VAL A 47 -2.55 4.80 3.74
CA VAL A 47 -3.67 5.74 3.80
C VAL A 47 -4.08 5.96 5.25
N GLU A 48 -4.59 7.15 5.54
CA GLU A 48 -4.89 7.55 6.92
C GLU A 48 -6.14 6.85 7.46
N SER A 49 -7.06 6.46 6.56
CA SER A 49 -8.34 5.87 6.95
C SER A 49 -8.85 4.75 6.06
N GLY A 50 -9.73 3.94 6.62
CA GLY A 50 -10.48 2.93 5.87
C GLY A 50 -11.37 3.53 4.78
N ALA A 51 -11.98 4.69 5.04
CA ALA A 51 -12.79 5.40 4.04
C ALA A 51 -11.96 5.82 2.82
N GLU A 52 -10.80 6.46 3.05
CA GLU A 52 -9.88 6.88 1.98
C GLU A 52 -9.38 5.68 1.16
N GLY A 53 -8.99 4.60 1.85
CA GLY A 53 -8.53 3.40 1.16
C GLY A 53 -9.61 2.69 0.35
N LYS A 54 -10.89 2.79 0.73
CA LYS A 54 -12.00 2.29 -0.09
C LYS A 54 -12.27 3.16 -1.31
N GLU A 55 -12.22 4.49 -1.15
CA GLU A 55 -12.42 5.44 -2.26
C GLU A 55 -11.38 5.23 -3.38
N THR A 56 -10.14 4.92 -3.00
CA THR A 56 -9.05 4.62 -3.94
C THR A 56 -9.08 3.18 -4.50
N GLY A 57 -9.99 2.33 -4.03
CA GLY A 57 -10.07 0.91 -4.41
C GLY A 57 -8.95 0.03 -3.84
N LEU A 58 -8.18 0.57 -2.89
CA LEU A 58 -7.10 -0.15 -2.21
C LEU A 58 -7.66 -1.18 -1.20
N LEU A 59 -8.76 -0.84 -0.53
CA LEU A 59 -9.31 -1.60 0.59
C LEU A 59 -10.58 -2.37 0.23
N ALA A 60 -10.77 -3.50 0.90
CA ALA A 60 -11.98 -4.31 0.79
C ALA A 60 -13.12 -3.72 1.64
N GLY A 61 -14.37 -4.03 1.24
CA GLY A 61 -15.56 -3.46 1.88
C GLY A 61 -15.74 -3.78 3.36
N TRP A 62 -15.20 -4.90 3.84
CA TRP A 62 -15.29 -5.34 5.24
C TRP A 62 -14.46 -4.48 6.21
N ILE A 63 -13.50 -3.70 5.69
CA ILE A 63 -12.64 -2.85 6.53
C ILE A 63 -13.49 -1.66 7.02
N PRO A 64 -13.53 -1.33 8.32
CA PRO A 64 -14.30 -0.20 8.82
C PRO A 64 -13.86 1.14 8.21
N ASP A 65 -14.78 2.10 8.02
CA ASP A 65 -14.44 3.43 7.48
C ASP A 65 -13.50 4.21 8.40
N ASP A 66 -13.65 4.02 9.72
CA ASP A 66 -12.86 4.63 10.79
C ASP A 66 -11.62 3.82 11.17
N ALA A 67 -11.28 2.78 10.42
CA ALA A 67 -9.95 2.17 10.50
C ALA A 67 -8.89 3.25 10.27
N SER A 68 -7.76 3.13 10.95
CA SER A 68 -6.65 4.09 10.90
C SER A 68 -5.32 3.39 10.65
N ASP A 69 -4.28 4.15 10.28
CA ASP A 69 -2.92 3.62 10.12
C ASP A 69 -2.89 2.41 9.17
N VAL A 70 -3.47 2.60 7.98
CA VAL A 70 -3.71 1.49 7.05
C VAL A 70 -2.51 1.35 6.12
N SER A 71 -1.86 0.20 6.18
CA SER A 71 -0.76 -0.15 5.27
C SER A 71 -1.12 -1.37 4.44
N VAL A 72 -0.81 -1.31 3.15
CA VAL A 72 -1.06 -2.39 2.18
C VAL A 72 0.19 -2.64 1.37
N MET A 73 0.67 -3.88 1.40
CA MET A 73 1.67 -4.35 0.42
C MET A 73 0.90 -5.05 -0.68
N GLN A 74 0.95 -4.52 -1.89
CA GLN A 74 0.20 -5.04 -3.03
C GLN A 74 1.14 -5.58 -4.11
N ARG A 75 0.94 -6.83 -4.54
CA ARG A 75 1.61 -7.32 -5.74
C ARG A 75 1.14 -6.54 -6.98
N THR A 76 2.07 -6.06 -7.79
CA THR A 76 1.76 -5.33 -9.04
C THR A 76 1.27 -6.27 -10.15
N THR A 77 1.71 -7.53 -10.13
CA THR A 77 1.38 -8.57 -11.09
C THR A 77 0.67 -9.75 -10.41
N GLY A 78 -0.59 -9.55 -10.01
CA GLY A 78 -1.40 -10.59 -9.38
C GLY A 78 -2.40 -10.05 -8.36
N SER A 79 -2.98 -10.96 -7.59
CA SER A 79 -4.04 -10.67 -6.63
C SER A 79 -3.55 -10.55 -5.18
N GLU A 80 -2.31 -10.97 -4.88
CA GLU A 80 -1.84 -11.04 -3.50
C GLU A 80 -1.70 -9.66 -2.85
N ARG A 81 -2.13 -9.57 -1.59
CA ARG A 81 -1.97 -8.38 -0.76
C ARG A 81 -1.69 -8.78 0.68
N LEU A 82 -0.88 -7.99 1.36
CA LEU A 82 -0.85 -7.88 2.82
C LEU A 82 -1.58 -6.60 3.23
N LEU A 83 -2.15 -6.60 4.42
CA LEU A 83 -2.89 -5.50 4.99
C LEU A 83 -2.64 -5.45 6.50
N THR A 84 -2.41 -4.25 7.03
CA THR A 84 -2.59 -3.97 8.45
C THR A 84 -3.34 -2.66 8.64
N PHE A 85 -4.08 -2.56 9.75
CA PHE A 85 -4.73 -1.33 10.18
C PHE A 85 -5.03 -1.38 11.68
N ARG A 86 -5.30 -0.22 12.26
CA ARG A 86 -5.78 -0.06 13.63
C ARG A 86 -7.29 0.21 13.68
N HIS A 87 -8.00 -0.49 14.56
CA HIS A 87 -9.42 -0.26 14.86
C HIS A 87 -9.79 -0.88 16.22
N SER A 88 -10.65 -0.23 17.01
CA SER A 88 -11.02 -0.70 18.35
C SER A 88 -12.15 -1.76 18.37
N GLY A 89 -12.88 -1.92 17.27
CA GLY A 89 -13.93 -2.93 17.17
C GLY A 89 -13.40 -4.34 16.92
N ARG A 90 -14.31 -5.27 16.61
CA ARG A 90 -13.98 -6.67 16.32
C ARG A 90 -14.00 -6.92 14.81
N VAL A 91 -13.49 -8.09 14.40
CA VAL A 91 -13.74 -8.61 13.04
C VAL A 91 -15.25 -8.61 12.77
N PRO A 92 -15.72 -8.12 11.60
CA PRO A 92 -17.14 -8.08 11.27
C PRO A 92 -17.80 -9.47 11.31
N ALA A 93 -19.07 -9.52 11.70
CA ALA A 93 -19.79 -10.79 11.91
C ALA A 93 -20.11 -11.53 10.60
N GLU A 94 -20.04 -10.84 9.46
CA GLU A 94 -20.14 -11.41 8.12
C GLU A 94 -18.87 -12.15 7.69
N CYS A 95 -17.75 -11.98 8.38
CA CYS A 95 -16.56 -12.78 8.15
C CYS A 95 -16.73 -14.15 8.79
N LEU A 96 -16.40 -15.20 8.05
CA LEU A 96 -16.50 -16.58 8.49
C LEU A 96 -15.43 -16.86 9.56
N PRO A 97 -15.79 -17.18 10.82
CA PRO A 97 -14.82 -17.66 11.80
C PRO A 97 -14.34 -19.06 11.40
N ILE A 98 -13.05 -19.35 11.61
CA ILE A 98 -12.47 -20.66 11.29
C ILE A 98 -12.21 -21.49 12.56
N GLU A 99 -12.35 -22.80 12.45
CA GLU A 99 -12.22 -23.73 13.58
C GLU A 99 -10.80 -23.81 14.15
N SER A 100 -9.79 -23.76 13.26
CA SER A 100 -8.38 -23.83 13.64
C SER A 100 -7.62 -22.64 13.09
N ALA A 101 -6.98 -21.90 13.99
CA ALA A 101 -6.23 -20.70 13.61
C ALA A 101 -5.18 -21.01 12.53
N GLY A 102 -5.18 -20.21 11.46
CA GLY A 102 -4.27 -20.35 10.32
C GLY A 102 -4.38 -21.65 9.53
N SER A 103 -5.38 -22.48 9.80
CA SER A 103 -5.57 -23.77 9.14
C SER A 103 -7.05 -24.03 8.87
N PRO A 104 -7.70 -23.18 8.04
CA PRO A 104 -9.06 -23.43 7.63
C PRO A 104 -9.14 -24.72 6.83
N THR A 105 -10.25 -25.40 6.99
CA THR A 105 -10.65 -26.53 6.16
C THR A 105 -10.95 -26.08 4.73
N THR A 106 -10.93 -27.03 3.80
CA THR A 106 -11.37 -26.79 2.41
C THR A 106 -12.78 -26.22 2.35
N ALA A 107 -13.70 -26.70 3.20
CA ALA A 107 -15.09 -26.24 3.21
C ALA A 107 -15.20 -24.77 3.67
N GLU A 108 -14.47 -24.37 4.70
CA GLU A 108 -14.44 -22.96 5.15
C GLU A 108 -13.85 -22.04 4.07
N LEU A 109 -12.82 -22.50 3.36
CA LEU A 109 -12.26 -21.75 2.23
C LEU A 109 -13.25 -21.61 1.08
N GLU A 110 -13.94 -22.69 0.71
CA GLU A 110 -14.94 -22.69 -0.36
C GLU A 110 -16.10 -21.74 -0.03
N GLU A 111 -16.59 -21.77 1.21
CA GLU A 111 -17.65 -20.88 1.68
C GLU A 111 -17.22 -19.41 1.61
N ALA A 112 -16.04 -19.07 2.16
CA ALA A 112 -15.57 -17.70 2.16
C ALA A 112 -15.25 -17.20 0.73
N TYR A 113 -14.57 -18.01 -0.09
CA TYR A 113 -14.14 -17.60 -1.43
C TYR A 113 -15.30 -17.47 -2.42
N ALA A 114 -16.42 -18.15 -2.19
CA ALA A 114 -17.65 -17.98 -2.97
C ALA A 114 -18.27 -16.58 -2.82
N THR A 115 -17.87 -15.81 -1.80
CA THR A 115 -18.38 -14.45 -1.55
C THR A 115 -17.53 -13.34 -2.20
N ASP A 116 -16.36 -13.67 -2.74
CA ASP A 116 -15.44 -12.70 -3.34
C ASP A 116 -15.27 -12.94 -4.85
N LEU A 117 -15.56 -11.91 -5.63
CA LEU A 117 -15.54 -11.95 -7.11
C LEU A 117 -14.19 -12.35 -7.70
N ARG A 118 -13.07 -12.18 -6.97
CA ARG A 118 -11.74 -12.57 -7.44
C ARG A 118 -11.44 -14.05 -7.23
N THR A 119 -12.13 -14.70 -6.29
CA THR A 119 -11.87 -16.10 -5.91
C THR A 119 -12.97 -17.06 -6.35
N GLN A 120 -14.21 -16.59 -6.48
CA GLN A 120 -15.39 -17.45 -6.69
C GLN A 120 -15.35 -18.34 -7.94
N GLU A 121 -14.55 -17.98 -8.95
CA GLU A 121 -14.50 -18.69 -10.24
C GLU A 121 -13.44 -19.81 -10.28
N TRP A 122 -12.63 -19.94 -9.22
CA TRP A 122 -11.47 -20.82 -9.20
C TRP A 122 -11.54 -21.81 -8.03
N PRO A 123 -11.14 -23.08 -8.20
CA PRO A 123 -11.00 -24.04 -7.12
C PRO A 123 -10.10 -23.50 -6.00
N VAL A 124 -10.45 -23.76 -4.74
CA VAL A 124 -9.64 -23.30 -3.59
C VAL A 124 -8.22 -23.89 -3.59
N GLN A 125 -8.04 -25.05 -4.22
CA GLN A 125 -6.75 -25.72 -4.41
C GLN A 125 -5.86 -25.03 -5.45
N ASP A 126 -6.35 -23.98 -6.11
CA ASP A 126 -5.55 -23.14 -7.00
C ASP A 126 -5.06 -21.89 -6.28
N TRP A 127 -5.34 -21.71 -4.98
CA TRP A 127 -4.91 -20.54 -4.20
C TRP A 127 -3.91 -20.89 -3.11
N THR A 128 -2.87 -20.07 -2.96
CA THR A 128 -1.94 -20.20 -1.84
C THR A 128 -2.67 -20.08 -0.50
N THR A 129 -2.15 -20.75 0.53
CA THR A 129 -2.66 -20.66 1.90
C THR A 129 -1.71 -19.92 2.83
N VAL A 130 -0.62 -19.40 2.27
CA VAL A 130 0.38 -18.57 2.94
C VAL A 130 0.70 -17.39 2.04
N PRO A 131 0.99 -16.20 2.60
CA PRO A 131 1.51 -15.09 1.82
C PRO A 131 2.94 -15.39 1.34
N THR A 132 3.28 -14.84 0.17
CA THR A 132 4.65 -14.78 -0.35
C THR A 132 5.17 -13.35 -0.42
N LEU A 133 4.31 -12.34 -0.25
CA LEU A 133 4.71 -10.96 -0.05
C LEU A 133 5.36 -10.81 1.33
N GLU A 134 6.29 -9.86 1.41
CA GLU A 134 6.95 -9.45 2.64
C GLU A 134 6.76 -7.94 2.82
N ALA A 135 6.68 -7.50 4.08
CA ALA A 135 6.68 -6.09 4.44
C ALA A 135 7.27 -5.95 5.85
N ASP A 136 7.97 -4.85 6.13
CA ASP A 136 8.65 -4.63 7.43
C ASP A 136 7.67 -4.62 8.61
N TRP A 137 6.42 -4.21 8.35
CA TRP A 137 5.34 -4.18 9.33
C TRP A 137 4.53 -5.48 9.43
N TRP A 138 4.79 -6.47 8.56
CA TRP A 138 4.10 -7.77 8.60
C TRP A 138 4.84 -8.76 9.50
N PRO A 139 4.24 -9.22 10.62
CA PRO A 139 4.93 -10.12 11.53
C PRO A 139 5.20 -11.50 10.89
N ALA A 140 6.38 -12.06 11.15
CA ALA A 140 6.69 -13.42 10.74
C ALA A 140 5.68 -14.42 11.31
N GLY A 141 5.11 -15.26 10.46
CA GLY A 141 4.13 -16.28 10.83
C GLY A 141 2.72 -15.75 11.12
N GLN A 142 2.40 -14.49 10.78
CA GLN A 142 1.09 -13.89 11.06
C GLN A 142 -0.07 -14.69 10.43
N GLU A 143 0.15 -15.35 9.29
CA GLU A 143 -0.84 -16.19 8.63
C GLU A 143 -1.35 -17.32 9.53
N THR A 144 -0.50 -17.85 10.41
CA THR A 144 -0.85 -18.91 11.38
C THR A 144 -1.81 -18.43 12.47
N ARG A 145 -1.98 -17.11 12.64
CA ARG A 145 -2.88 -16.50 13.62
C ARG A 145 -4.24 -16.11 13.03
N THR A 146 -4.47 -16.36 11.75
CA THR A 146 -5.76 -16.12 11.09
C THR A 146 -6.87 -16.79 11.88
N THR A 147 -7.94 -16.06 12.18
CA THR A 147 -9.13 -16.60 12.88
C THR A 147 -10.41 -16.43 12.08
N HIS A 148 -10.38 -15.63 11.03
CA HIS A 148 -11.55 -15.35 10.20
C HIS A 148 -11.17 -15.29 8.72
N LEU A 149 -12.13 -15.62 7.86
CA LEU A 149 -12.08 -15.40 6.43
C LEU A 149 -13.13 -14.33 6.04
N CYS A 150 -12.67 -13.20 5.53
CA CYS A 150 -13.52 -12.11 5.02
C CYS A 150 -13.47 -12.11 3.48
N GLY A 151 -14.27 -12.96 2.84
CA GLY A 151 -14.15 -13.23 1.41
C GLY A 151 -12.81 -13.90 1.11
N ARG A 152 -11.99 -13.29 0.26
CA ARG A 152 -10.63 -13.78 -0.04
C ARG A 152 -9.58 -13.51 1.05
N TRP A 153 -9.94 -12.75 2.09
CA TRP A 153 -8.99 -12.25 3.09
C TRP A 153 -8.92 -13.16 4.31
N TRP A 154 -7.70 -13.53 4.69
CA TRP A 154 -7.36 -14.25 5.90
C TRP A 154 -7.03 -13.24 6.98
N VAL A 155 -7.89 -13.11 7.99
CA VAL A 155 -7.87 -12.03 8.97
C VAL A 155 -7.59 -12.52 10.38
N SER A 156 -6.73 -11.77 11.07
CA SER A 156 -6.46 -11.90 12.51
C SER A 156 -6.49 -10.53 13.16
N GLN A 157 -6.77 -10.52 14.46
CA GLN A 157 -6.79 -9.31 15.28
C GLN A 157 -5.93 -9.54 16.52
N GLU A 158 -5.00 -8.62 16.77
CA GLU A 158 -4.16 -8.56 17.96
C GLU A 158 -4.36 -7.21 18.64
N ALA A 159 -5.13 -7.21 19.74
CA ALA A 159 -5.62 -5.98 20.38
C ALA A 159 -6.39 -5.08 19.38
N GLU A 160 -5.90 -3.87 19.11
CA GLU A 160 -6.51 -2.94 18.15
C GLU A 160 -5.91 -3.06 16.74
N THR A 161 -4.91 -3.93 16.55
CA THR A 161 -4.26 -4.09 15.25
C THR A 161 -4.86 -5.29 14.51
N PHE A 162 -5.29 -5.06 13.28
CA PHE A 162 -5.75 -6.10 12.37
C PHE A 162 -4.64 -6.42 11.38
N TYR A 163 -4.56 -7.70 11.04
CA TYR A 163 -3.71 -8.19 9.98
C TYR A 163 -4.56 -9.00 9.02
N GLY A 164 -4.38 -8.74 7.72
CA GLY A 164 -5.05 -9.45 6.66
C GLY A 164 -4.08 -9.84 5.57
N PHE A 165 -4.19 -11.04 5.01
CA PHE A 165 -3.59 -11.33 3.71
C PHE A 165 -4.63 -11.87 2.74
N ALA A 166 -4.50 -11.52 1.47
CA ALA A 166 -5.27 -12.11 0.39
C ALA A 166 -4.35 -12.99 -0.43
N ALA A 167 -4.71 -14.26 -0.57
CA ALA A 167 -3.89 -15.26 -1.26
C ALA A 167 -3.65 -14.94 -2.75
N SER A 168 -2.59 -15.55 -3.28
CA SER A 168 -2.34 -15.57 -4.72
C SER A 168 -2.96 -16.81 -5.35
N GLN A 169 -3.35 -16.71 -6.61
CA GLN A 169 -3.48 -17.91 -7.42
C GLN A 169 -2.10 -18.54 -7.59
N ARG A 170 -2.03 -19.86 -7.50
CA ARG A 170 -0.92 -20.69 -7.94
C ARG A 170 -0.94 -20.64 -9.46
N VAL A 171 0.15 -20.18 -10.05
CA VAL A 171 0.34 -20.33 -11.49
C VAL A 171 0.76 -21.77 -11.73
N GLU A 172 -0.05 -22.56 -12.43
CA GLU A 172 0.40 -23.87 -12.89
C GLU A 172 1.64 -23.67 -13.80
N PRO A 173 2.73 -24.41 -13.60
CA PRO A 173 3.84 -24.35 -14.54
C PRO A 173 3.41 -24.97 -15.88
N GLY A 174 3.00 -24.15 -16.85
CA GLY A 174 2.89 -24.56 -18.26
C GLY A 174 1.64 -24.12 -19.04
N ALA A 175 1.21 -22.86 -18.93
CA ALA A 175 0.36 -22.23 -19.95
C ALA A 175 1.21 -21.55 -21.03
#